data_AF-A0A480ABT9-F1
#
_entry.id   AF-A0A480ABT9-F1
#
_cell.length_a   1.000
_cell.length_b   1.000
_cell.length_c   1.000
_cell.angle_alpha   90.00
_cell.angle_beta   90.00
_cell.angle_gamma   90.00
#
_symmetry.space_group_name_H-M   'P 1'
#
loop_
_entity.id
_entity.type
_entity.pdbx_description
1 polymer ?
#
loop_
_entity_poly.entity_id
_entity_poly.type
_entity_poly.pdbx_seq_one_letter_code
_entity_poly.pdbx_strand_id
1 'polypeptide(L)'
;MSNIHIIGPQASGKTTYLAALAYQPRKATWKKKNFKVQALNEETKELADKAENIILEGASLEPTQKYVKSIDDLKVYSFMIEIQKKWRKLEQLNLAVRDYPGEVFKELESVSTDPLHEEFMNECLSKDTQGCLILLTEWRQGTDKFYKRVFKRFIDLMDKQGRLHDLRLAVAMSKCERGELWPGRLDPENDLFAIHFPETLSFLKDNISHKNLQFYAISTFGVLRNKDPRPNRKEELGQGGRYSVLRETDNWSPYGMISPLYWLSTGKRMKEDV
;
A
#
# COMPACT_ATOMS: atom_id res chain seq x y z
N MET A 1 -18.51 -4.07 -6.41
CA MET A 1 -17.47 -3.38 -5.61
C MET A 1 -16.11 -3.79 -6.15
N SER A 2 -15.12 -2.91 -6.07
CA SER A 2 -13.75 -3.23 -6.44
C SER A 2 -13.04 -3.83 -5.23
N ASN A 3 -12.90 -5.15 -5.18
CA ASN A 3 -12.19 -5.80 -4.08
C ASN A 3 -10.68 -5.73 -4.34
N ILE A 4 -9.96 -4.97 -3.50
CA ILE A 4 -8.51 -4.77 -3.58
C ILE A 4 -7.91 -5.11 -2.24
N HIS A 5 -6.88 -5.96 -2.23
CA HIS A 5 -6.15 -6.28 -1.01
C HIS A 5 -4.86 -5.47 -0.93
N ILE A 6 -4.57 -4.89 0.25
CA ILE A 6 -3.31 -4.22 0.53
C ILE A 6 -2.47 -5.14 1.40
N ILE A 7 -1.36 -5.60 0.85
CA ILE A 7 -0.50 -6.61 1.47
C ILE A 7 0.95 -6.12 1.53
N GLY A 8 1.77 -6.79 2.33
CA GLY A 8 3.17 -6.45 2.49
C GLY A 8 3.69 -6.81 3.88
N PRO A 9 5.02 -6.78 4.08
CA PRO A 9 5.64 -7.19 5.32
C PRO A 9 5.25 -6.28 6.48
N GLN A 10 5.62 -6.70 7.68
CA GLN A 10 5.46 -5.89 8.88
C GLN A 10 6.17 -4.53 8.71
N ALA A 11 5.60 -3.49 9.31
CA ALA A 11 6.09 -2.12 9.21
C ALA A 11 6.13 -1.55 7.77
N SER A 12 5.47 -2.18 6.79
CA SER A 12 5.40 -1.61 5.44
C SER A 12 4.52 -0.35 5.32
N GLY A 13 3.80 -0.01 6.39
CA GLY A 13 2.95 1.19 6.45
C GLY A 13 1.51 0.98 5.98
N LYS A 14 1.01 -0.26 5.88
CA LYS A 14 -0.37 -0.59 5.49
C LYS A 14 -1.43 0.16 6.33
N THR A 15 -1.37 0.01 7.65
CA THR A 15 -2.31 0.64 8.59
C THR A 15 -2.24 2.16 8.49
N THR A 16 -1.03 2.74 8.46
CA THR A 16 -0.83 4.18 8.30
C THR A 16 -1.35 4.67 6.94
N TYR A 17 -1.17 3.89 5.87
CA TYR A 17 -1.66 4.18 4.53
C TYR A 17 -3.19 4.27 4.53
N LEU A 18 -3.86 3.27 5.11
CA LEU A 18 -5.32 3.24 5.24
C LEU A 18 -5.83 4.40 6.10
N ALA A 19 -5.13 4.73 7.18
CA ALA A 19 -5.49 5.84 8.06
C ALA A 19 -5.33 7.20 7.36
N ALA A 20 -4.24 7.40 6.62
CA ALA A 20 -4.06 8.59 5.79
C ALA A 20 -5.13 8.70 4.69
N LEU A 21 -5.51 7.58 4.08
CA LEU A 21 -6.56 7.52 3.07
C LEU A 21 -7.94 7.89 3.65
N ALA A 22 -8.25 7.40 4.85
CA ALA A 22 -9.50 7.69 5.56
C ALA A 22 -9.57 9.16 6.00
N TYR A 23 -8.50 9.65 6.63
CA TYR A 23 -8.42 11.01 7.20
C TYR A 23 -8.31 12.11 6.14
N GLN A 24 -7.62 11.85 5.03
CA GLN A 24 -7.35 12.81 3.94
C GLN A 24 -6.58 14.05 4.43
N PRO A 25 -5.31 13.88 4.85
CA PRO A 25 -4.53 14.95 5.46
C PRO A 25 -4.32 16.12 4.51
N ARG A 26 -4.41 17.33 5.07
CA ARG A 26 -4.59 18.59 4.34
C ARG A 26 -5.71 18.49 3.32
N LYS A 27 -6.95 18.60 3.83
CA LYS A 27 -8.17 18.82 3.02
C LYS A 27 -7.95 19.87 1.93
N ALA A 28 -7.14 20.91 2.12
CA ALA A 28 -6.85 21.93 1.09
C ALA A 28 -5.99 21.42 -0.10
N THR A 29 -5.03 20.52 0.12
CA THR A 29 -4.20 19.94 -0.95
C THR A 29 -4.96 18.85 -1.69
N TRP A 30 -5.71 18.01 -0.96
CA TRP A 30 -6.59 17.00 -1.56
C TRP A 30 -7.78 17.63 -2.30
N LYS A 31 -8.34 18.76 -1.81
CA LYS A 31 -9.35 19.56 -2.53
C LYS A 31 -8.84 20.13 -3.87
N LYS A 32 -7.53 20.32 -4.02
CA LYS A 32 -6.92 20.71 -5.31
C LYS A 32 -6.69 19.52 -6.22
N LYS A 33 -6.74 18.30 -5.71
CA LYS A 33 -6.68 17.08 -6.50
C LYS A 33 -8.06 16.74 -7.03
N ASN A 34 -8.09 16.05 -8.16
CA ASN A 34 -9.29 15.66 -8.88
C ASN A 34 -10.03 14.49 -8.21
N PHE A 35 -9.93 14.32 -6.90
CA PHE A 35 -10.55 13.19 -6.21
C PHE A 35 -11.02 13.50 -4.79
N LYS A 36 -11.97 12.70 -4.31
CA LYS A 36 -12.52 12.75 -2.96
C LYS A 36 -12.61 11.32 -2.42
N VAL A 37 -12.22 11.12 -1.17
CA VAL A 37 -12.37 9.84 -0.49
C VAL A 37 -13.47 9.96 0.56
N GLN A 38 -14.21 8.89 0.80
CA GLN A 38 -15.27 8.83 1.80
C GLN A 38 -15.15 7.50 2.54
N ALA A 39 -15.15 7.54 3.87
CA ALA A 39 -15.24 6.35 4.71
C ALA A 39 -16.69 5.82 4.71
N LEU A 40 -16.87 4.53 4.44
CA LEU A 40 -18.21 3.94 4.27
C LEU A 40 -18.71 3.16 5.49
N ASN A 41 -17.83 2.66 6.35
CA ASN A 41 -18.19 1.91 7.57
C ASN A 41 -17.53 2.50 8.83
N GLU A 42 -18.00 2.05 9.99
CA GLU A 42 -17.53 2.54 11.29
C GLU A 42 -16.05 2.26 11.52
N GLU A 43 -15.54 1.09 11.12
CA GLU A 43 -14.11 0.75 11.25
C GLU A 43 -13.21 1.73 10.51
N THR A 44 -13.63 2.23 9.35
CA THR A 44 -12.86 3.23 8.57
C THR A 44 -12.97 4.62 9.17
N LYS A 45 -14.12 4.98 9.77
CA LYS A 45 -14.28 6.24 10.49
C LYS A 45 -13.40 6.27 11.74
N GLU A 46 -13.41 5.19 12.53
CA GLU A 46 -12.49 5.02 13.66
C GLU A 46 -11.03 5.14 13.23
N LEU A 47 -10.68 4.63 12.05
CA LEU A 47 -9.33 4.75 11.52
C LEU A 47 -8.97 6.20 11.15
N ALA A 48 -9.92 6.98 10.64
CA ALA A 48 -9.75 8.41 10.42
C ALA A 48 -9.57 9.15 11.76
N ASP A 49 -10.36 8.79 12.79
CA ASP A 49 -10.24 9.37 14.13
C ASP A 49 -8.89 9.04 14.77
N LYS A 50 -8.37 7.83 14.55
CA LYS A 50 -7.01 7.45 14.97
C LYS A 50 -5.94 8.26 14.26
N ALA A 51 -6.10 8.53 12.97
CA ALA A 51 -5.18 9.42 12.26
C ALA A 51 -5.17 10.83 12.86
N GLU A 52 -6.34 11.37 13.21
CA GLU A 52 -6.46 12.67 13.86
C GLU A 52 -5.85 12.68 15.26
N ASN A 53 -6.22 11.71 16.11
CA ASN A 53 -5.85 11.75 17.53
C ASN A 53 -4.49 11.12 17.86
N ILE A 54 -3.86 10.40 16.92
CA ILE A 54 -2.58 9.72 17.14
C ILE A 54 -1.53 10.24 16.17
N ILE A 55 -1.80 10.21 14.86
CA ILE A 55 -0.78 10.58 13.86
C ILE A 55 -0.50 12.09 13.89
N LEU A 56 -1.52 12.94 14.00
CA LEU A 56 -1.33 14.40 14.12
C LEU A 56 -0.80 14.84 15.48
N GLU A 57 -0.91 13.99 16.50
CA GLU A 57 -0.26 14.20 17.80
C GLU A 57 1.21 13.74 17.78
N GLY A 58 1.71 13.32 16.62
CA GLY A 58 3.09 12.90 16.44
C GLY A 58 3.39 11.50 16.97
N ALA A 59 2.38 10.65 17.17
CA ALA A 59 2.51 9.26 17.57
C ALA A 59 2.32 8.30 16.37
N SER A 60 2.65 7.01 16.58
CA SER A 60 2.48 5.96 15.57
C SER A 60 1.25 5.11 15.89
N LEU A 61 0.59 4.61 14.86
CA LEU A 61 -0.39 3.54 15.04
C LEU A 61 0.31 2.24 15.41
N GLU A 62 -0.35 1.45 16.25
CA GLU A 62 0.09 0.10 16.60
C GLU A 62 0.06 -0.82 15.37
N PRO A 63 1.03 -1.74 15.22
CA PRO A 63 0.97 -2.76 14.19
C PRO A 63 -0.25 -3.67 14.35
N THR A 64 -0.80 -4.15 13.24
CA THR A 64 -1.79 -5.24 13.25
C THR A 64 -1.19 -6.47 13.91
N GLN A 65 -1.77 -6.90 15.03
CA GLN A 65 -1.23 -7.99 15.86
C GLN A 65 -1.61 -9.37 15.32
N LYS A 66 -0.79 -10.37 15.66
CA LYS A 66 -0.93 -11.77 15.23
C LYS A 66 -2.04 -12.57 15.95
N TYR A 67 -2.70 -12.02 16.97
CA TYR A 67 -3.71 -12.75 17.78
C TYR A 67 -5.07 -12.96 17.08
N VAL A 68 -5.05 -13.08 15.76
CA VAL A 68 -6.20 -13.27 14.89
C VAL A 68 -6.35 -14.78 14.66
N LYS A 69 -7.54 -15.34 14.86
CA LYS A 69 -7.79 -16.78 14.70
C LYS A 69 -8.32 -17.12 13.31
N SER A 70 -9.00 -16.18 12.67
CA SER A 70 -9.48 -16.28 11.28
C SER A 70 -9.49 -14.89 10.63
N ILE A 71 -9.50 -14.84 9.30
CA ILE A 71 -9.63 -13.58 8.55
C ILE A 71 -10.87 -12.76 8.96
N ASP A 72 -11.91 -13.40 9.50
CA ASP A 72 -13.14 -12.74 9.96
C ASP A 72 -12.96 -11.90 11.22
N ASP A 73 -11.91 -12.14 12.02
CA ASP A 73 -11.58 -11.30 13.18
C ASP A 73 -10.90 -9.97 12.74
N LEU A 74 -10.49 -9.86 11.47
CA LEU A 74 -9.81 -8.67 10.95
C LEU A 74 -10.81 -7.56 10.63
N LYS A 75 -10.48 -6.34 11.05
CA LYS A 75 -11.20 -5.14 10.62
C LYS A 75 -11.19 -5.02 9.10
N VAL A 76 -12.38 -4.80 8.54
CA VAL A 76 -12.57 -4.46 7.13
C VAL A 76 -12.73 -2.94 7.04
N TYR A 77 -11.93 -2.31 6.19
CA TYR A 77 -12.02 -0.89 5.90
C TYR A 77 -12.68 -0.69 4.53
N SER A 78 -13.68 0.18 4.47
CA SER A 78 -14.50 0.42 3.29
C SER A 78 -14.45 1.89 2.87
N PHE A 79 -14.10 2.13 1.61
CA PHE A 79 -13.89 3.46 1.04
C PHE A 79 -14.68 3.64 -0.26
N MET A 80 -15.23 4.83 -0.46
CA MET A 80 -15.63 5.31 -1.78
C MET A 80 -14.65 6.40 -2.24
N ILE A 81 -14.05 6.21 -3.40
CA ILE A 81 -13.15 7.17 -4.03
C ILE A 81 -13.84 7.70 -5.30
N GLU A 82 -14.11 9.00 -5.32
CA GLU A 82 -14.68 9.70 -6.45
C GLU A 82 -13.55 10.42 -7.18
N ILE A 83 -13.43 10.23 -8.51
CA ILE A 83 -12.34 10.78 -9.32
C ILE A 83 -12.94 11.54 -10.50
N GLN A 84 -12.70 12.85 -10.54
CA GLN A 84 -13.19 13.78 -11.54
C GLN A 84 -12.08 14.20 -12.51
N LYS A 85 -11.96 13.50 -13.64
CA LYS A 85 -11.05 13.93 -14.71
C LYS A 85 -11.68 15.06 -15.51
N LYS A 86 -10.88 16.03 -15.97
CA LYS A 86 -11.36 17.11 -16.83
C LYS A 86 -12.11 16.53 -18.03
N TRP A 87 -13.34 17.01 -18.26
CA TRP A 87 -14.20 16.62 -19.39
C TRP A 87 -14.64 15.14 -19.42
N ARG A 88 -14.47 14.38 -18.34
CA ARG A 88 -14.95 12.99 -18.23
C ARG A 88 -16.02 12.87 -17.17
N LYS A 89 -16.83 11.80 -17.26
CA LYS A 89 -17.75 11.42 -16.20
C LYS A 89 -16.99 11.14 -14.91
N LEU A 90 -17.63 11.47 -13.79
CA LEU A 90 -17.16 11.10 -12.46
C LEU A 90 -16.99 9.58 -12.40
N GLU A 91 -15.79 9.12 -12.07
CA GLU A 91 -15.50 7.69 -11.86
C GLU A 91 -15.56 7.41 -10.35
N GLN A 92 -16.26 6.35 -9.95
CA GLN A 92 -16.38 5.94 -8.56
C GLN A 92 -15.74 4.58 -8.34
N LEU A 93 -14.87 4.47 -7.34
CA LEU A 93 -14.27 3.22 -6.88
C LEU A 93 -14.79 2.91 -5.49
N ASN A 94 -15.34 1.71 -5.30
CA ASN A 94 -15.72 1.22 -3.97
C ASN A 94 -14.72 0.16 -3.56
N LEU A 95 -13.97 0.41 -2.50
CA LEU A 95 -12.90 -0.45 -2.03
C LEU A 95 -13.28 -1.06 -0.69
N ALA A 96 -13.09 -2.37 -0.55
CA ALA A 96 -13.05 -3.04 0.73
C ALA A 96 -11.62 -3.58 0.90
N VAL A 97 -11.00 -3.29 2.04
CA VAL A 97 -9.61 -3.67 2.33
C VAL A 97 -9.54 -4.23 3.75
N ARG A 98 -8.95 -5.41 3.91
CA ARG A 98 -8.52 -5.90 5.22
C ARG A 98 -7.05 -5.56 5.43
N ASP A 99 -6.72 -5.13 6.65
CA ASP A 99 -5.33 -4.90 7.06
C ASP A 99 -4.77 -6.15 7.71
N TYR A 100 -4.09 -6.99 6.93
CA TYR A 100 -3.55 -8.25 7.43
C TYR A 100 -2.23 -8.06 8.19
N PRO A 101 -1.95 -8.92 9.19
CA PRO A 101 -0.65 -8.97 9.84
C PRO A 101 0.48 -9.15 8.81
N GLY A 102 1.57 -8.40 8.98
CA GLY A 102 2.70 -8.44 8.05
C GLY A 102 3.50 -9.75 8.08
N GLU A 103 3.31 -10.53 9.13
CA GLU A 103 3.83 -11.88 9.34
C GLU A 103 3.32 -12.83 8.27
N VAL A 104 2.04 -12.73 7.88
CA VAL A 104 1.45 -13.56 6.82
C VAL A 104 2.20 -13.37 5.50
N PHE A 105 2.64 -12.15 5.21
CA PHE A 105 3.45 -11.87 4.02
C PHE A 105 4.87 -12.46 4.11
N LYS A 106 5.47 -12.49 5.30
CA LYS A 106 6.79 -13.11 5.51
C LYS A 106 6.71 -14.63 5.35
N GLU A 107 5.62 -15.22 5.82
CA GLU A 107 5.36 -16.66 5.73
C GLU A 107 5.19 -17.15 4.28
N LEU A 108 4.92 -16.28 3.31
CA LEU A 108 4.94 -16.64 1.87
C LEU A 108 6.29 -17.14 1.37
N GLU A 109 7.39 -16.81 2.05
CA GLU A 109 8.70 -17.34 1.71
C GLU A 109 8.81 -18.84 2.00
N SER A 110 8.03 -19.36 2.95
CA SER A 110 8.01 -20.76 3.35
C SER A 110 6.67 -21.43 2.99
N VAL A 111 6.64 -22.75 2.98
CA VAL A 111 5.36 -23.47 2.92
C VAL A 111 4.78 -23.43 4.33
N SER A 112 4.07 -22.35 4.66
CA SER A 112 3.36 -22.25 5.94
C SER A 112 2.23 -23.27 5.98
N THR A 113 2.11 -23.97 7.11
CA THR A 113 0.96 -24.84 7.44
C THR A 113 -0.07 -24.10 8.29
N ASP A 114 0.08 -22.77 8.46
CA ASP A 114 -0.87 -21.95 9.21
C ASP A 114 -2.18 -21.80 8.42
N PRO A 115 -3.32 -22.26 8.95
CA PRO A 115 -4.62 -22.10 8.29
C PRO A 115 -4.95 -20.65 7.96
N LEU A 116 -4.51 -19.68 8.78
CA LEU A 116 -4.75 -18.26 8.54
C LEU A 116 -4.03 -17.78 7.27
N HIS A 117 -2.85 -18.34 6.99
CA HIS A 117 -2.11 -18.04 5.77
C HIS A 117 -2.86 -18.57 4.53
N GLU A 118 -3.46 -19.76 4.62
CA GLU A 118 -4.29 -20.31 3.54
C GLU A 118 -5.56 -19.48 3.32
N GLU A 119 -6.29 -19.13 4.38
CA GLU A 119 -7.47 -18.25 4.29
C GLU A 119 -7.14 -16.91 3.62
N PHE A 120 -6.05 -16.27 4.06
CA PHE A 120 -5.56 -15.02 3.48
C PHE A 120 -5.27 -15.14 1.98
N MET A 121 -4.57 -16.20 1.58
CA MET A 121 -4.21 -16.41 0.18
C MET A 121 -5.42 -16.73 -0.67
N ASN A 122 -6.37 -17.51 -0.16
CA ASN A 122 -7.63 -17.78 -0.84
C ASN A 122 -8.46 -16.52 -1.03
N GLU A 123 -8.49 -15.62 -0.05
CA GLU A 123 -9.20 -14.33 -0.18
C GLU A 123 -8.51 -13.41 -1.20
N CYS A 124 -7.19 -13.22 -1.10
CA CYS A 124 -6.40 -12.38 -2.01
C CYS A 124 -6.44 -12.87 -3.46
N LEU A 125 -6.55 -14.17 -3.68
CA LEU A 125 -6.56 -14.79 -5.00
C LEU A 125 -7.98 -15.21 -5.45
N SER A 126 -9.02 -14.90 -4.67
CA SER A 126 -10.42 -15.17 -5.01
C SER A 126 -10.86 -14.42 -6.27
N LYS A 127 -11.75 -15.02 -7.07
CA LYS A 127 -12.19 -14.45 -8.37
C LYS A 127 -12.86 -13.07 -8.25
N ASP A 128 -13.34 -12.71 -7.08
CA ASP A 128 -13.92 -11.38 -6.81
C ASP A 128 -12.85 -10.30 -6.58
N THR A 129 -11.61 -10.71 -6.28
CA THR A 129 -10.46 -9.80 -6.13
C THR A 129 -9.97 -9.29 -7.47
N GLN A 130 -9.97 -7.97 -7.64
CA GLN A 130 -9.51 -7.31 -8.86
C GLN A 130 -7.99 -7.16 -8.92
N GLY A 131 -7.35 -7.01 -7.76
CA GLY A 131 -5.92 -6.86 -7.70
C GLY A 131 -5.39 -6.60 -6.29
N CYS A 132 -4.07 -6.64 -6.18
CA CYS A 132 -3.36 -6.45 -4.92
C CYS A 132 -2.42 -5.24 -5.02
N LEU A 133 -2.45 -4.39 -4.00
CA LEU A 133 -1.42 -3.39 -3.75
C LEU A 133 -0.41 -3.98 -2.76
N ILE A 134 0.82 -4.16 -3.20
CA ILE A 134 1.89 -4.80 -2.43
C ILE A 134 2.89 -3.73 -2.00
N LEU A 135 2.88 -3.37 -0.71
CA LEU A 135 3.76 -2.35 -0.16
C LEU A 135 5.08 -2.96 0.31
N LEU A 136 6.20 -2.54 -0.28
CA LEU A 136 7.56 -2.93 0.10
C LEU A 136 8.27 -1.74 0.79
N THR A 137 9.14 -2.01 1.76
CA THR A 137 9.80 -0.94 2.56
C THR A 137 11.26 -1.12 2.88
N GLU A 138 11.81 -2.31 2.72
CA GLU A 138 13.19 -2.61 3.14
C GLU A 138 14.05 -2.95 1.94
N TRP A 139 15.26 -2.43 1.88
CA TRP A 139 16.21 -2.67 0.78
C TRP A 139 17.62 -2.94 1.31
N ARG A 140 17.70 -3.72 2.40
CA ARG A 140 18.98 -4.13 2.98
C ARG A 140 19.55 -5.31 2.18
N GLN A 141 20.80 -5.64 2.46
CA GLN A 141 21.43 -6.83 1.86
C GLN A 141 20.56 -8.07 2.09
N GLY A 142 20.27 -8.80 1.02
CA GLY A 142 19.44 -10.00 1.05
C GLY A 142 17.93 -9.76 0.88
N THR A 143 17.45 -8.52 1.01
CA THR A 143 16.01 -8.23 0.90
C THR A 143 15.45 -8.47 -0.50
N ASP A 144 16.22 -8.20 -1.56
CA ASP A 144 15.82 -8.51 -2.93
C ASP A 144 15.58 -10.01 -3.14
N LYS A 145 16.51 -10.85 -2.68
CA LYS A 145 16.35 -12.31 -2.74
C LYS A 145 15.15 -12.80 -1.94
N PHE A 146 14.88 -12.18 -0.79
CA PHE A 146 13.69 -12.46 0.01
C PHE A 146 12.42 -12.14 -0.78
N TYR A 147 12.29 -10.92 -1.32
CA TYR A 147 11.10 -10.53 -2.09
C TYR A 147 10.91 -11.40 -3.33
N LYS A 148 11.99 -11.74 -4.06
CA LYS A 148 11.93 -12.68 -5.17
C LYS A 148 11.35 -14.05 -4.77
N ARG A 149 11.74 -14.59 -3.61
CA ARG A 149 11.18 -15.87 -3.11
C ARG A 149 9.70 -15.74 -2.76
N VAL A 150 9.32 -14.66 -2.07
CA VAL A 150 7.91 -14.37 -1.77
C VAL A 150 7.08 -14.25 -3.05
N PHE A 151 7.54 -13.47 -4.03
CA PHE A 151 6.85 -13.30 -5.30
C PHE A 151 6.80 -14.58 -6.13
N LYS A 152 7.84 -15.41 -6.09
CA LYS A 152 7.82 -16.73 -6.72
C LYS A 152 6.66 -17.56 -6.17
N ARG A 153 6.53 -17.64 -4.85
CA ARG A 153 5.43 -18.38 -4.22
C ARG A 153 4.07 -17.75 -4.52
N PHE A 154 3.98 -16.42 -4.49
CA PHE A 154 2.75 -15.71 -4.79
C PHE A 154 2.28 -15.99 -6.22
N ILE A 155 3.19 -15.97 -7.20
CA ILE A 155 2.90 -16.30 -8.61
C ILE A 155 2.53 -17.76 -8.77
N ASP A 156 3.22 -18.70 -8.11
CA ASP A 156 2.86 -20.13 -8.14
C ASP A 156 1.41 -20.34 -7.63
N LEU A 157 1.00 -19.59 -6.60
CA LEU A 157 -0.37 -19.64 -6.08
C LEU A 157 -1.37 -18.98 -7.02
N MET A 158 -1.01 -17.85 -7.64
CA MET A 158 -1.82 -17.24 -8.70
C MET A 158 -2.06 -18.20 -9.85
N ASP A 159 -1.03 -18.89 -10.32
CA ASP A 159 -1.12 -19.84 -11.43
C ASP A 159 -2.04 -21.02 -11.08
N LYS A 160 -1.84 -21.62 -9.90
CA LYS A 160 -2.72 -22.69 -9.38
C LYS A 160 -4.19 -22.31 -9.30
N GLN A 161 -4.50 -21.04 -9.00
CA GLN A 161 -5.86 -20.53 -8.94
C GLN A 161 -6.34 -19.92 -10.27
N GLY A 162 -5.57 -20.05 -11.35
CA GLY A 162 -5.89 -19.53 -12.68
C GLY A 162 -6.05 -18.00 -12.68
N ARG A 163 -5.20 -17.30 -11.91
CA ARG A 163 -5.21 -15.84 -11.70
C ARG A 163 -4.10 -15.09 -12.43
N LEU A 164 -3.16 -15.80 -13.06
CA LEU A 164 -1.96 -15.20 -13.65
C LEU A 164 -2.27 -14.15 -14.74
N HIS A 165 -3.41 -14.30 -15.42
CA HIS A 165 -3.79 -13.44 -16.54
C HIS A 165 -4.88 -12.41 -16.22
N ASP A 166 -5.52 -12.47 -15.05
CA ASP A 166 -6.65 -11.61 -14.70
C ASP A 166 -6.46 -10.78 -13.40
N LEU A 167 -5.53 -11.16 -12.52
CA LEU A 167 -5.22 -10.41 -11.30
C LEU A 167 -4.16 -9.34 -11.57
N ARG A 168 -4.46 -8.09 -11.23
CA ARG A 168 -3.50 -6.98 -11.33
C ARG A 168 -2.67 -6.84 -10.06
N LEU A 169 -1.36 -6.69 -10.19
CA LEU A 169 -0.44 -6.40 -9.09
C LEU A 169 0.14 -5.00 -9.22
N ALA A 170 -0.14 -4.15 -8.24
CA ALA A 170 0.53 -2.87 -8.06
C ALA A 170 1.60 -3.06 -7.00
N VAL A 171 2.86 -3.09 -7.40
CA VAL A 171 3.98 -3.25 -6.47
C VAL A 171 4.54 -1.87 -6.15
N ALA A 172 4.47 -1.47 -4.89
CA ALA A 172 4.83 -0.13 -4.47
C ALA A 172 6.03 -0.15 -3.54
N MET A 173 7.03 0.66 -3.83
CA MET A 173 7.98 1.05 -2.81
C MET A 173 7.30 2.11 -1.95
N SER A 174 7.26 1.86 -0.64
CA SER A 174 6.62 2.74 0.33
C SER A 174 7.67 3.39 1.23
N LYS A 175 7.26 4.42 1.97
CA LYS A 175 8.16 5.32 2.70
C LYS A 175 9.11 6.11 1.78
N CYS A 176 8.65 6.45 0.58
CA CYS A 176 9.43 7.19 -0.42
C CYS A 176 9.63 8.69 -0.07
N GLU A 177 9.17 9.17 1.09
CA GLU A 177 9.61 10.46 1.62
C GLU A 177 11.07 10.47 2.05
N ARG A 178 11.66 9.28 2.26
CA ARG A 178 13.08 9.12 2.59
C ARG A 178 13.93 9.74 1.48
N GLY A 179 14.89 10.57 1.87
CA GLY A 179 15.65 11.41 0.93
C GLY A 179 16.38 10.62 -0.16
N GLU A 180 16.81 9.40 0.17
CA GLU A 180 17.45 8.46 -0.74
C GLU A 180 16.50 7.86 -1.79
N LEU A 181 15.18 7.82 -1.52
CA LEU A 181 14.16 7.31 -2.46
C LEU A 181 13.43 8.43 -3.20
N TRP A 182 13.36 9.62 -2.60
CA TRP A 182 12.58 10.73 -3.13
C TRP A 182 12.83 11.05 -4.61
N PRO A 183 14.08 11.05 -5.12
CA PRO A 183 14.35 11.31 -6.53
C PRO A 183 13.70 10.28 -7.47
N GLY A 184 13.71 8.99 -7.10
CA GLY A 184 13.22 7.90 -7.94
C GLY A 184 11.71 7.74 -7.98
N ARG A 185 10.95 8.57 -7.25
CA ARG A 185 9.48 8.46 -7.18
C ARG A 185 8.76 8.70 -8.52
N LEU A 186 9.42 9.40 -9.45
CA LEU A 186 8.83 9.76 -10.75
C LEU A 186 8.83 8.61 -11.75
N ASP A 187 9.85 7.75 -11.69
CA ASP A 187 9.97 6.51 -12.45
C ASP A 187 10.34 5.35 -11.53
N PRO A 188 9.40 4.88 -10.68
CA PRO A 188 9.70 3.89 -9.65
C PRO A 188 10.28 2.60 -10.22
N GLU A 189 9.85 2.18 -11.42
CA GLU A 189 10.35 0.94 -12.03
C GLU A 189 11.87 0.99 -12.23
N ASN A 190 12.38 2.06 -12.85
CA ASN A 190 13.80 2.18 -13.18
C ASN A 190 14.62 2.80 -12.04
N ASP A 191 14.08 3.80 -11.35
CA ASP A 191 14.83 4.60 -10.39
C ASP A 191 14.67 4.11 -8.94
N LEU A 192 13.82 3.11 -8.68
CA LEU A 192 13.69 2.48 -7.36
C LEU A 192 13.87 0.96 -7.45
N PHE A 193 13.03 0.29 -8.23
CA PHE A 193 13.02 -1.18 -8.29
C PHE A 193 14.26 -1.73 -8.99
N ALA A 194 14.70 -1.15 -10.11
CA ALA A 194 15.90 -1.64 -10.79
C ALA A 194 17.19 -1.41 -9.98
N ILE A 195 17.19 -0.43 -9.07
CA ILE A 195 18.33 -0.11 -8.20
C ILE A 195 18.33 -0.99 -6.94
N HIS A 196 17.18 -1.11 -6.28
CA HIS A 196 17.09 -1.75 -4.96
C HIS A 196 16.65 -3.21 -5.01
N PHE A 197 15.90 -3.62 -6.03
CA PHE A 197 15.36 -4.96 -6.20
C PHE A 197 15.52 -5.52 -7.63
N PRO A 198 16.72 -5.50 -8.23
CA PRO A 198 16.92 -5.90 -9.62
C PRO A 198 16.49 -7.36 -9.89
N GLU A 199 16.75 -8.29 -8.98
CA GLU A 199 16.38 -9.69 -9.18
C GLU A 199 14.86 -9.88 -9.10
N THR A 200 14.19 -9.22 -8.15
CA THR A 200 12.74 -9.25 -8.01
C THR A 200 12.06 -8.59 -9.20
N LEU A 201 12.58 -7.44 -9.66
CA LEU A 201 12.05 -6.71 -10.81
C LEU A 201 12.07 -7.58 -12.08
N SER A 202 13.23 -8.17 -12.40
CA SER A 202 13.35 -9.08 -13.55
C SER A 202 12.35 -10.23 -13.42
N PHE A 203 12.36 -10.91 -12.26
CA PHE A 203 11.49 -12.04 -12.03
C PHE A 203 10.00 -11.70 -12.23
N LEU A 204 9.53 -10.57 -11.70
CA LEU A 204 8.16 -10.13 -11.89
C LEU A 204 7.82 -9.85 -13.36
N LYS A 205 8.71 -9.15 -14.08
CA LYS A 205 8.49 -8.80 -15.50
C LYS A 205 8.53 -10.02 -16.42
N ASP A 206 9.32 -11.03 -16.06
CA ASP A 206 9.45 -12.27 -16.82
C ASP A 206 8.22 -13.19 -16.65
N ASN A 207 7.52 -13.07 -15.50
CA ASN A 207 6.43 -14.00 -15.13
C ASN A 207 5.03 -13.37 -15.15
N ILE A 208 4.91 -12.03 -15.17
CA ILE A 208 3.62 -11.33 -15.18
C ILE A 208 3.57 -10.37 -16.36
N SER A 209 2.47 -10.43 -17.11
CA SER A 209 2.24 -9.50 -18.22
C SER A 209 2.29 -8.04 -17.74
N HIS A 210 2.94 -7.17 -18.51
CA HIS A 210 2.98 -5.72 -18.26
C HIS A 210 1.57 -5.07 -18.16
N LYS A 211 0.53 -5.72 -18.68
CA LYS A 211 -0.87 -5.27 -18.54
C LYS A 211 -1.42 -5.46 -17.12
N ASN A 212 -0.85 -6.39 -16.37
CA ASN A 212 -1.25 -6.80 -15.03
C ASN A 212 -0.20 -6.49 -13.96
N LEU A 213 0.88 -5.80 -14.31
CA LEU A 213 1.95 -5.42 -13.38
C LEU A 213 2.25 -3.92 -13.54
N GLN A 214 2.27 -3.19 -12.43
CA GLN A 214 2.73 -1.80 -12.37
C GLN A 214 3.52 -1.53 -11.10
N PHE A 215 4.49 -0.62 -11.21
CA PHE A 215 5.34 -0.19 -10.11
C PHE A 215 4.98 1.23 -9.68
N TYR A 216 4.99 1.46 -8.37
CA TYR A 216 4.63 2.75 -7.77
C TYR A 216 5.61 3.19 -6.69
N ALA A 217 5.68 4.49 -6.46
CA ALA A 217 6.27 5.08 -5.27
C ALA A 217 5.16 5.67 -4.40
N ILE A 218 5.19 5.36 -3.11
CA ILE A 218 4.18 5.80 -2.14
C ILE A 218 4.88 6.42 -0.95
N SER A 219 4.35 7.57 -0.52
CA SER A 219 4.66 8.09 0.81
C SER A 219 3.39 8.45 1.54
N THR A 220 3.23 7.84 2.70
CA THR A 220 2.12 8.12 3.59
C THR A 220 2.32 9.41 4.38
N PHE A 221 3.55 9.86 4.60
CA PHE A 221 3.83 11.10 5.36
C PHE A 221 4.13 12.29 4.45
N GLY A 222 4.77 12.05 3.30
CA GLY A 222 5.25 13.07 2.41
C GLY A 222 6.55 13.72 2.87
N VAL A 223 6.96 14.75 2.13
CA VAL A 223 8.07 15.64 2.49
C VAL A 223 7.52 16.92 3.11
N LEU A 224 8.39 17.69 3.77
CA LEU A 224 7.98 18.95 4.41
C LEU A 224 7.35 19.91 3.39
N ARG A 225 8.01 20.16 2.26
CA ARG A 225 7.52 21.02 1.16
C ARG A 225 8.11 20.59 -0.18
N ASN A 226 7.50 21.00 -1.30
CA ASN A 226 8.07 20.70 -2.63
C ASN A 226 9.47 21.30 -2.84
N LYS A 227 9.74 22.47 -2.27
CA LYS A 227 11.06 23.13 -2.29
C LYS A 227 11.96 22.73 -1.11
N ASP A 228 11.44 21.89 -0.22
CA ASP A 228 12.13 21.36 0.95
C ASP A 228 11.81 19.86 1.06
N PRO A 229 12.46 19.02 0.22
CA PRO A 229 12.15 17.61 0.11
C PRO A 229 12.67 16.78 1.29
N ARG A 230 12.97 17.43 2.43
CA ARG A 230 13.33 16.70 3.65
C ARG A 230 12.14 15.82 4.06
N PRO A 231 12.37 14.59 4.53
CA PRO A 231 11.31 13.70 4.96
C PRO A 231 10.44 14.34 6.05
N ASN A 232 9.11 14.30 5.91
CA ASN A 232 8.19 14.65 6.99
C ASN A 232 8.03 13.48 7.98
N ARG A 233 9.16 12.92 8.39
CA ARG A 233 9.26 11.71 9.20
C ARG A 233 10.35 11.90 10.25
N LYS A 234 10.11 11.44 11.47
CA LYS A 234 11.14 11.19 12.48
C LYS A 234 10.99 9.77 13.04
N GLU A 235 12.10 9.21 13.53
CA GLU A 235 12.08 7.95 14.27
C GLU A 235 11.94 8.27 15.76
N GLU A 236 11.02 7.58 16.44
CA GLU A 236 10.87 7.67 17.88
C GLU A 236 11.00 6.29 18.51
N LEU A 237 11.47 6.27 19.76
CA LEU A 237 11.55 5.06 20.58
C LEU A 237 10.17 4.84 21.23
N GLY A 238 9.58 3.69 20.99
CA GLY A 238 8.38 3.20 21.68
C GLY A 238 8.66 1.88 22.39
N GLN A 239 7.63 1.34 23.07
CA GLN A 239 7.78 0.15 23.91
C GLN A 239 8.24 -1.12 23.16
N GLY A 240 7.97 -1.22 21.85
CA GLY A 240 8.38 -2.35 21.01
C GLY A 240 9.47 -2.02 19.98
N GLY A 241 10.20 -0.91 20.12
CA GLY A 241 11.31 -0.55 19.24
C GLY A 241 11.18 0.84 18.61
N ARG A 242 11.69 1.03 17.39
CA ARG A 242 11.61 2.32 16.69
C ARG A 242 10.39 2.38 15.79
N TYR A 243 9.62 3.45 15.91
CA TYR A 243 8.45 3.73 15.09
C TYR A 243 8.66 5.01 14.29
N SER A 244 7.97 5.10 13.15
CA SER A 244 8.02 6.29 12.30
C SER A 244 6.81 7.16 12.59
N VAL A 245 7.05 8.43 12.92
CA VAL A 245 6.00 9.40 13.21
C VAL A 245 6.17 10.64 12.33
N LEU A 246 5.11 11.44 12.20
CA LEU A 246 5.16 12.72 11.49
C LEU A 246 6.10 13.69 12.20
N ARG A 247 6.87 14.44 11.40
CA ARG A 247 7.77 15.47 11.91
C ARG A 247 7.05 16.82 12.09
N GLU A 248 6.27 17.22 11.09
CA GLU A 248 5.48 18.44 11.03
C GLU A 248 4.06 18.08 10.61
N THR A 249 3.14 18.05 11.57
CA THR A 249 1.78 17.54 11.42
C THR A 249 0.94 18.47 10.53
N ASP A 250 1.16 19.78 10.61
CA ASP A 250 0.58 20.80 9.72
C ASP A 250 0.98 20.65 8.23
N ASN A 251 2.07 19.91 7.97
CA ASN A 251 2.60 19.65 6.64
C ASN A 251 2.44 18.18 6.22
N TRP A 252 1.49 17.44 6.82
CA TRP A 252 1.18 16.08 6.39
C TRP A 252 0.63 16.08 4.95
N SER A 253 1.42 15.56 4.01
CA SER A 253 1.13 15.63 2.57
C SER A 253 1.51 14.33 1.84
N PRO A 254 0.72 13.26 1.97
CA PRO A 254 0.95 12.00 1.29
C PRO A 254 0.89 12.13 -0.24
N TYR A 255 1.53 11.19 -0.94
CA TYR A 255 1.47 11.04 -2.40
C TYR A 255 1.49 9.56 -2.81
N GLY A 256 1.07 9.29 -4.06
CA GLY A 256 0.99 7.93 -4.61
C GLY A 256 -0.12 7.08 -3.98
N MET A 257 -1.08 7.69 -3.29
CA MET A 257 -2.11 6.97 -2.54
C MET A 257 -3.23 6.43 -3.44
N ILE A 258 -3.70 7.22 -4.40
CA ILE A 258 -4.87 6.93 -5.24
C ILE A 258 -4.49 6.26 -6.56
N SER A 259 -3.38 6.65 -7.17
CA SER A 259 -2.94 6.13 -8.47
C SER A 259 -2.87 4.60 -8.56
N PRO A 260 -2.31 3.87 -7.57
CA PRO A 260 -2.29 2.41 -7.58
C PRO A 260 -3.70 1.81 -7.52
N LEU A 261 -4.55 2.33 -6.62
CA LEU A 261 -5.93 1.85 -6.45
C LEU A 261 -6.75 2.05 -7.72
N TYR A 262 -6.61 3.22 -8.35
CA TYR A 262 -7.28 3.52 -9.61
C TYR A 262 -6.87 2.57 -10.74
N TRP A 263 -5.57 2.29 -10.87
CA TRP A 263 -5.10 1.36 -11.89
C TRP A 263 -5.52 -0.08 -11.62
N LEU A 264 -5.48 -0.53 -10.35
CA LEU A 264 -5.97 -1.86 -9.97
C LEU A 264 -7.45 -2.04 -10.35
N SER A 265 -8.30 -1.04 -10.05
CA SER A 265 -9.72 -1.12 -10.36
C SER A 265 -10.05 -0.97 -11.85
N THR A 266 -9.31 -0.15 -12.60
CA THR A 266 -9.73 0.26 -13.96
C THR A 266 -8.80 -0.19 -15.08
N GLY A 267 -7.58 -0.63 -14.76
CA GLY A 267 -6.48 -0.86 -15.70
C GLY A 267 -5.91 0.43 -16.33
N LYS A 268 -6.40 1.62 -15.96
CA LYS A 268 -6.00 2.90 -16.55
C LYS A 268 -5.01 3.62 -15.63
N ARG A 269 -4.01 4.29 -16.21
CA ARG A 269 -3.06 5.12 -15.44
C ARG A 269 -3.70 6.45 -15.03
N MET A 270 -3.34 6.92 -13.83
CA MET A 270 -3.66 8.25 -13.32
C MET A 270 -2.36 9.05 -13.20
N LYS A 271 -2.31 10.23 -13.82
CA LYS A 271 -1.10 11.09 -13.82
C LYS A 271 -1.05 12.07 -12.64
N GLU A 272 -2.10 12.14 -11.84
CA GLU A 272 -2.42 13.31 -11.01
C GLU A 272 -2.07 13.14 -9.52
N ASP A 273 -1.34 12.08 -9.17
CA ASP A 273 -1.06 11.70 -7.77
C ASP A 273 0.42 11.35 -7.49
N VAL A 274 1.35 11.86 -8.31
CA VAL A 274 2.81 11.68 -8.17
C VAL A 274 3.46 12.99 -7.73
#